data_AF-A0A7J9AZA6-F1
#
_entry.id   AF-A0A7J9AZA6-F1
#
_cell.length_a   1.000
_cell.length_b   1.000
_cell.length_c   1.000
_cell.angle_alpha   90.00
_cell.angle_beta   90.00
_cell.angle_gamma   90.00
#
_symmetry.space_group_name_H-M   'P 1'
#
loop_
_entity.id
_entity.type
_entity.pdbx_description
1 polymer ?
#
loop_
_entity_poly.entity_id
_entity_poly.type
_entity_poly.pdbx_seq_one_letter_code
_entity_poly.pdbx_strand_id
1 'polypeptide(L)'
;MEKWMAILQNLQEEKIEWRAPWLLLDEILYRCGDFDWVPLLGIWGAVGYAPLLVLRQYRSRQFIPTTQGLAECEFSYGEDGYKKKIRKMTNAWKQTRRMKRLVEGPMTTPEYIEWQVRRINDNIPEPSYESS
;
A
#
# COMPACT_ATOMS: atom_id res chain seq x y z
N MET A 1 2.15 28.34 1.39
CA MET A 1 2.14 26.88 1.12
C MET A 1 3.03 26.09 2.12
N GLU A 2 3.75 26.72 3.04
CA GLU A 2 5.06 26.16 3.45
C GLU A 2 5.23 25.48 4.82
N LYS A 3 4.39 25.67 5.85
CA LYS A 3 4.77 25.17 7.20
C LYS A 3 4.77 23.65 7.33
N TRP A 4 3.74 22.99 6.80
CA TRP A 4 3.64 21.52 6.84
C TRP A 4 4.70 20.84 5.97
N MET A 5 5.04 21.42 4.81
CA MET A 5 6.10 20.89 3.95
C MET A 5 7.46 20.97 4.64
N ALA A 6 7.78 22.08 5.29
CA ALA A 6 9.02 22.23 6.07
C ALA A 6 9.09 21.23 7.23
N ILE A 7 7.96 20.93 7.88
CA ILE A 7 7.88 19.89 8.92
C ILE A 7 8.16 18.50 8.34
N LEU A 8 7.52 18.15 7.21
CA LEU A 8 7.72 16.85 6.54
C LEU A 8 9.15 16.66 6.02
N GLN A 9 9.77 17.71 5.49
CA GLN A 9 11.15 17.64 4.99
C GLN A 9 12.20 17.50 6.10
N ASN A 10 11.91 17.99 7.31
CA ASN A 10 12.83 17.93 8.45
C ASN A 10 12.45 16.84 9.48
N LEU A 11 11.50 15.98 9.15
CA LEU A 11 11.08 14.87 10.01
C LEU A 11 12.16 13.80 10.03
N GLN A 12 12.65 13.50 11.25
CA GLN A 12 13.58 12.41 11.48
C GLN A 12 12.81 11.12 11.79
N GLU A 13 13.40 9.95 11.52
CA GLU A 13 12.75 8.66 11.70
C GLU A 13 12.20 8.47 13.12
N GLU A 14 12.91 8.96 14.13
CA GLU A 14 12.54 8.82 15.55
C GLU A 14 11.29 9.65 15.91
N LYS A 15 10.96 10.66 15.10
CA LYS A 15 9.80 11.54 15.28
C LYS A 15 8.57 11.03 14.53
N ILE A 16 8.72 10.01 13.68
CA ILE A 16 7.62 9.43 12.92
C ILE A 16 7.14 8.17 13.63
N GLU A 17 5.97 8.26 14.27
CA GLU A 17 5.27 7.07 14.71
C GLU A 17 4.45 6.50 13.54
N TRP A 18 4.99 5.48 12.88
CA TRP A 18 4.30 4.72 11.83
C TRP A 18 3.17 3.84 12.36
N ARG A 19 2.84 3.94 13.65
CA ARG A 19 1.91 3.07 14.35
C ARG A 19 0.58 3.77 14.44
N ALA A 20 -0.51 3.03 14.24
CA ALA A 20 -1.82 3.48 14.64
C ALA A 20 -2.07 2.93 16.06
N PRO A 21 -1.89 3.70 17.15
CA PRO A 21 -2.03 3.19 18.51
C PRO A 21 -3.42 2.60 18.80
N TRP A 22 -4.44 3.02 18.06
CA TRP A 22 -5.80 2.48 18.12
C TRP A 22 -6.02 1.19 17.33
N LEU A 23 -5.06 0.78 16.47
CA LEU A 23 -5.19 -0.39 15.61
C LEU A 23 -4.61 -1.64 16.29
N LEU A 24 -5.38 -2.20 17.22
CA LEU A 24 -5.03 -3.42 17.97
C LEU A 24 -5.52 -4.68 17.27
N LEU A 25 -5.14 -4.86 16.00
CA LEU A 25 -5.48 -6.06 15.23
C LEU A 25 -4.34 -7.07 15.28
N ASP A 26 -4.64 -8.29 15.70
CA ASP A 26 -3.71 -9.44 15.62
C ASP A 26 -3.71 -10.09 14.24
N GLU A 27 -4.75 -9.83 13.45
CA GLU A 27 -4.89 -10.30 12.08
C GLU A 27 -4.97 -9.15 11.08
N ILE A 28 -4.26 -9.28 9.98
CA ILE A 28 -4.19 -8.30 8.90
C ILE A 28 -4.93 -8.91 7.71
N LEU A 29 -6.05 -8.31 7.32
CA LEU A 29 -6.68 -8.56 6.03
C LEU A 29 -5.72 -8.06 4.95
N TYR A 30 -5.33 -8.92 4.01
CA TYR A 30 -4.32 -8.54 3.00
C TYR A 30 -4.69 -8.94 1.57
N ARG A 31 -5.62 -9.88 1.38
CA ARG A 31 -6.02 -10.39 0.06
C ARG A 31 -7.52 -10.68 0.03
N CYS A 32 -8.13 -10.50 -1.14
CA CYS A 32 -9.54 -10.81 -1.41
C CYS A 32 -9.66 -11.61 -2.71
N GLY A 33 -10.11 -12.87 -2.66
CA GLY A 33 -10.09 -13.75 -3.83
C GLY A 33 -8.68 -13.81 -4.43
N ASP A 34 -8.58 -13.51 -5.72
CA ASP A 34 -7.31 -13.48 -6.48
C ASP A 34 -6.55 -12.15 -6.39
N PHE A 35 -7.09 -11.17 -5.65
CA PHE A 35 -6.51 -9.85 -5.50
C PHE A 35 -5.52 -9.82 -4.32
N ASP A 36 -4.25 -9.53 -4.61
CA ASP A 36 -3.14 -9.35 -3.63
C ASP A 36 -3.21 -8.09 -2.75
N TRP A 37 -4.42 -7.59 -2.59
CA TRP A 37 -4.80 -6.32 -2.02
C TRP A 37 -6.31 -6.34 -1.75
N VAL A 38 -6.76 -5.37 -0.97
CA VAL A 38 -8.14 -5.23 -0.53
C VAL A 38 -8.80 -4.14 -1.38
N PRO A 39 -9.76 -4.50 -2.25
CA PRO A 39 -10.50 -3.49 -2.99
C PRO A 39 -11.41 -2.71 -2.04
N LEU A 40 -11.38 -1.38 -2.13
CA LEU A 40 -12.20 -0.44 -1.37
C LEU A 40 -13.08 0.34 -2.35
N LEU A 41 -14.40 0.23 -2.20
CA LEU A 41 -15.34 1.04 -2.96
C LEU A 41 -15.53 2.38 -2.25
N GLY A 42 -15.28 3.47 -2.97
CA GLY A 42 -15.51 4.83 -2.54
C GLY A 42 -16.74 5.45 -3.20
N ILE A 43 -16.93 6.75 -2.95
CA ILE A 43 -18.06 7.53 -3.49
C ILE A 43 -17.90 7.77 -5.01
N TRP A 44 -16.66 7.88 -5.49
CA TRP A 44 -16.35 8.22 -6.88
C TRP A 44 -15.84 7.06 -7.73
N GLY A 45 -15.65 5.89 -7.13
CA GLY A 45 -14.96 4.79 -7.78
C GLY A 45 -14.48 3.75 -6.79
N ALA A 46 -13.37 3.10 -7.10
CA ALA A 46 -12.70 2.17 -6.22
C ALA A 46 -11.19 2.38 -6.22
N VAL A 47 -10.55 1.99 -5.13
CA VAL A 47 -9.09 1.95 -4.98
C VAL A 47 -8.68 0.64 -4.31
N GLY A 48 -7.47 0.18 -4.59
CA GLY A 48 -6.91 -1.01 -3.98
C GLY A 48 -6.03 -0.63 -2.81
N TYR A 49 -6.45 -0.99 -1.60
CA TYR A 49 -5.61 -0.86 -0.43
C TYR A 49 -4.72 -2.11 -0.34
N ALA A 50 -3.41 -1.93 -0.39
CA ALA A 50 -2.44 -3.04 -0.32
C ALA A 50 -1.78 -3.08 1.07
N PRO A 51 -2.32 -3.85 2.03
CA PRO A 51 -1.93 -3.77 3.44
C PRO A 51 -0.51 -4.29 3.67
N LEU A 52 -0.03 -5.16 2.76
CA LEU A 52 1.33 -5.67 2.76
C LEU A 52 2.39 -4.57 2.57
N LEU A 53 2.04 -3.44 1.96
CA LEU A 53 2.95 -2.29 1.82
C LEU A 53 3.13 -1.50 3.13
N VAL A 54 2.23 -1.68 4.11
CA VAL A 54 2.13 -0.83 5.30
C VAL A 54 2.06 -1.65 6.60
N LEU A 55 2.72 -2.80 6.64
CA LEU A 55 2.68 -3.74 7.77
C LEU A 55 3.19 -3.13 9.09
N ARG A 56 4.07 -2.13 9.00
CA ARG A 56 4.55 -1.36 10.15
C ARG A 56 3.41 -0.69 10.93
N GLN A 57 2.32 -0.27 10.26
CA GLN A 57 1.13 0.31 10.90
C GLN A 57 0.41 -0.68 11.83
N TYR A 58 0.50 -1.97 11.50
CA TYR A 58 -0.08 -3.06 12.27
C TYR A 58 0.88 -3.63 13.33
N ARG A 59 2.06 -3.02 13.54
CA ARG A 59 3.17 -3.57 14.34
C ARG A 59 3.70 -4.91 13.82
N SER A 60 3.50 -5.19 12.54
CA SER A 60 4.00 -6.40 11.89
C SER A 60 5.32 -6.14 11.20
N ARG A 61 6.19 -7.14 11.22
CA ARG A 61 7.43 -7.19 10.46
C ARG A 61 7.13 -6.94 8.98
N GLN A 62 7.86 -5.99 8.41
CA GLN A 62 7.76 -5.58 7.03
C GLN A 62 8.70 -6.42 6.16
N PHE A 63 8.13 -7.03 5.12
CA PHE A 63 8.82 -7.80 4.08
C PHE A 63 8.48 -7.23 2.69
N ILE A 64 9.14 -7.74 1.64
CA ILE A 64 8.88 -7.34 0.25
C ILE A 64 7.45 -7.77 -0.13
N PRO A 65 6.52 -6.84 -0.33
CA PRO A 65 5.15 -7.16 -0.65
C PRO A 65 4.98 -7.55 -2.12
N THR A 66 3.97 -8.35 -2.41
CA THR A 66 3.45 -8.46 -3.78
C THR A 66 2.79 -7.15 -4.18
N THR A 67 3.15 -6.64 -5.36
CA THR A 67 2.55 -5.46 -5.97
C THR A 67 1.86 -5.82 -7.29
N GLN A 68 1.64 -7.12 -7.54
CA GLN A 68 1.06 -7.58 -8.80
C GLN A 68 -0.38 -7.09 -8.94
N GLY A 69 -0.67 -6.51 -10.11
CA GLY A 69 -1.97 -5.94 -10.40
C GLY A 69 -2.24 -4.61 -9.70
N LEU A 70 -1.30 -4.05 -8.92
CA LEU A 70 -1.52 -2.83 -8.11
C LEU A 70 -1.96 -1.60 -8.95
N ALA A 71 -1.61 -1.56 -10.22
CA ALA A 71 -2.05 -0.49 -11.12
C ALA A 71 -3.52 -0.62 -11.58
N GLU A 72 -4.13 -1.80 -11.45
CA GLU A 72 -5.45 -2.12 -12.03
C GLU A 72 -6.62 -1.98 -11.02
N CYS A 73 -6.37 -1.52 -9.79
CA CYS A 73 -7.43 -1.41 -8.77
C CYS A 73 -8.31 -0.21 -8.99
N GLU A 74 -7.72 0.84 -9.53
CA GLU A 74 -8.32 2.15 -9.51
C GLU A 74 -9.24 2.26 -10.71
N PHE A 75 -10.46 2.67 -10.43
CA PHE A 75 -11.41 3.01 -11.47
C PHE A 75 -12.42 3.99 -10.92
N SER A 76 -12.88 4.89 -11.77
CA SER A 76 -13.98 5.80 -11.50
C SER A 76 -15.32 5.21 -11.93
N TYR A 77 -16.40 5.59 -11.25
CA TYR A 77 -17.73 5.28 -11.75
C TYR A 77 -17.99 5.99 -13.09
N GLY A 78 -18.59 5.27 -14.03
CA GLY A 78 -18.83 5.78 -15.38
C GLY A 78 -17.76 5.39 -16.40
N GLU A 79 -16.60 4.89 -15.99
CA GLU A 79 -15.64 4.24 -16.90
C GLU A 79 -16.25 3.00 -17.56
N ASP A 80 -15.76 2.65 -18.75
CA ASP A 80 -16.22 1.43 -19.41
C ASP A 80 -15.98 0.19 -18.54
N GLY A 81 -16.99 -0.68 -18.49
CA GLY A 81 -16.94 -1.90 -17.69
C GLY A 81 -16.96 -1.73 -16.17
N TYR A 82 -17.18 -0.53 -15.59
CA TYR A 82 -17.12 -0.33 -14.13
C TYR A 82 -18.04 -1.28 -13.34
N LYS A 83 -19.25 -1.58 -13.84
CA LYS A 83 -20.19 -2.53 -13.19
C LYS A 83 -19.60 -3.94 -13.09
N LYS A 84 -18.83 -4.37 -14.10
CA LYS A 84 -18.13 -5.66 -14.09
C LYS A 84 -16.99 -5.64 -13.07
N LYS A 85 -16.24 -4.55 -12.98
CA LYS A 85 -15.20 -4.34 -11.95
C LYS A 85 -15.80 -4.42 -10.53
N ILE A 86 -16.92 -3.73 -10.27
CA ILE A 86 -17.65 -3.81 -8.99
C ILE A 86 -18.05 -5.25 -8.68
N ARG A 87 -18.68 -5.96 -9.62
CA ARG A 87 -19.08 -7.37 -9.41
C ARG A 87 -17.89 -8.26 -9.07
N LYS A 88 -16.74 -8.06 -9.73
CA LYS A 88 -15.50 -8.79 -9.45
C LYS A 88 -15.02 -8.52 -8.01
N MET A 89 -15.01 -7.25 -7.58
CA MET A 89 -14.65 -6.87 -6.20
C MET A 89 -15.61 -7.45 -5.15
N THR A 90 -16.92 -7.32 -5.35
CA THR A 90 -17.93 -7.86 -4.40
C THR A 90 -17.83 -9.37 -4.28
N ASN A 91 -17.50 -10.09 -5.37
CA ASN A 91 -17.26 -11.53 -5.32
C ASN A 91 -15.97 -11.87 -4.57
N ALA A 92 -14.89 -11.11 -4.79
CA ALA A 92 -13.63 -11.31 -4.11
C ALA A 92 -13.72 -11.10 -2.59
N TRP A 93 -14.57 -10.19 -2.12
CA TRP A 93 -14.84 -10.00 -0.69
C TRP A 93 -15.46 -11.22 -0.01
N LYS A 94 -16.05 -12.16 -0.76
CA LYS A 94 -16.53 -13.44 -0.19
C LYS A 94 -15.39 -14.37 0.21
N GLN A 95 -14.16 -14.09 -0.24
CA GLN A 95 -12.97 -14.91 -0.03
C GLN A 95 -11.84 -14.07 0.54
N THR A 96 -12.03 -13.50 1.72
CA THR A 96 -10.97 -12.74 2.40
C THR A 96 -9.88 -13.65 2.95
N ARG A 97 -8.62 -13.24 2.80
CA ARG A 97 -7.46 -13.88 3.42
C ARG A 97 -6.84 -12.93 4.44
N ARG A 98 -6.61 -13.47 5.63
CA ARG A 98 -5.97 -12.78 6.74
C ARG A 98 -4.69 -13.51 7.11
N MET A 99 -3.72 -12.78 7.60
CA MET A 99 -2.51 -13.34 8.19
C MET A 99 -2.35 -12.81 9.60
N LYS A 100 -1.74 -13.63 10.47
CA LYS A 100 -1.34 -13.16 11.80
C LYS A 100 -0.20 -12.17 11.66
N ARG A 101 -0.20 -11.17 12.54
CA ARG A 101 0.94 -10.27 12.70
C ARG A 101 2.21 -11.06 13.04
N LEU A 102 3.31 -10.72 12.38
CA LEU A 102 4.63 -11.24 12.70
C LEU A 102 5.38 -10.22 13.56
N VAL A 103 5.68 -10.53 14.81
CA VAL A 103 6.34 -9.61 15.76
C VAL A 103 7.79 -10.00 16.10
N GLU A 104 8.25 -11.16 15.63
CA GLU A 104 9.58 -11.67 15.95
C GLU A 104 10.68 -11.04 15.09
N GLY A 105 11.77 -10.61 15.74
CA GLY A 105 12.96 -10.07 15.09
C GLY A 105 12.85 -8.58 14.70
N PRO A 106 13.78 -8.09 13.87
CA PRO A 106 13.77 -6.70 13.42
C PRO A 106 12.48 -6.37 12.65
N MET A 107 11.92 -5.18 12.91
CA MET A 107 10.66 -4.71 12.28
C MET A 107 10.76 -4.60 10.75
N THR A 108 11.97 -4.43 10.22
CA THR A 108 12.25 -4.34 8.79
C THR A 108 13.40 -5.28 8.45
N THR A 109 13.30 -5.98 7.32
CA THR A 109 14.41 -6.83 6.84
C THR A 109 15.35 -6.06 5.91
N PRO A 110 16.64 -6.41 5.84
CA PRO A 110 17.59 -5.79 4.91
C PRO A 110 17.11 -5.83 3.45
N GLU A 111 16.47 -6.93 3.05
CA GLU A 111 15.94 -7.13 1.68
C GLU A 111 14.81 -6.15 1.38
N TYR A 112 13.96 -5.84 2.37
CA TYR A 112 12.93 -4.81 2.20
C TYR A 112 13.54 -3.43 1.97
N ILE A 113 14.61 -3.09 2.70
CA ILE A 113 15.29 -1.80 2.55
C ILE A 113 15.87 -1.69 1.12
N GLU A 114 16.55 -2.74 0.65
CA GLU A 114 17.08 -2.80 -0.71
C GLU A 114 15.97 -2.66 -1.77
N TRP A 115 14.87 -3.40 -1.60
CA TRP A 115 13.72 -3.30 -2.49
C TRP A 115 13.08 -1.91 -2.50
N GLN A 116 12.98 -1.26 -1.34
CA GLN A 116 12.45 0.10 -1.24
C GLN A 116 13.31 1.10 -2.00
N VAL A 117 14.64 1.02 -1.86
CA VAL A 117 15.58 1.90 -2.58
C VAL A 117 15.44 1.73 -4.09
N ARG A 118 15.39 0.49 -4.59
CA ARG A 118 15.17 0.22 -6.02
C ARG A 118 13.87 0.83 -6.52
N ARG A 119 12.77 0.63 -5.79
CA ARG A 119 11.46 1.17 -6.18
C ARG A 119 11.44 2.70 -6.19
N ILE A 120 12.14 3.37 -5.28
CA ILE A 120 12.23 4.84 -5.29
C ILE A 120 12.90 5.30 -6.59
N ASN A 121 14.00 4.66 -6.98
CA ASN A 121 14.71 4.99 -8.23
C ASN A 121 13.83 4.79 -9.47
N ASP A 122 12.98 3.75 -9.50
CA ASP A 122 12.04 3.50 -10.60
C ASP A 122 10.95 4.60 -10.74
N ASN A 123 10.65 5.33 -9.66
CA ASN A 123 9.62 6.39 -9.65
C ASN A 123 10.19 7.79 -9.91
N ILE A 124 11.52 7.95 -10.02
CA ILE A 124 12.16 9.22 -10.39
C ILE A 124 12.18 9.29 -11.92
N PRO A 125 11.50 10.26 -12.56
CA PRO A 125 11.59 10.45 -14.00
C PRO A 125 13.06 10.69 -14.39
N GLU A 126 13.56 10.02 -15.43
CA GLU A 126 14.86 10.39 -15.98
C GLU A 126 14.86 11.88 -16.35
N PRO A 127 15.92 12.64 -16.03
CA PRO A 127 16.02 14.01 -16.49
C PRO A 127 15.94 14.00 -18.01
N SER A 128 14.95 14.71 -18.56
CA SER A 128 14.87 14.94 -19.99
C SER A 128 16.16 15.63 -20.42
N TYR A 129 17.01 14.91 -21.15
CA TYR A 129 18.12 15.52 -21.85
C TYR A 129 17.53 16.41 -22.94
N GLU A 130 17.24 17.67 -22.61
CA GLU A 130 17.08 18.73 -23.60
C GLU A 130 18.46 19.01 -24.18
N SER A 131 18.78 18.29 -25.25
CA SER A 131 19.90 18.60 -26.14
C SER A 131 19.71 20.01 -26.68
N SER A 132 20.55 20.95 -26.25
CA SER A 132 20.70 22.27 -26.86
C SER A 132 21.47 22.18 -28.19
#